data_AF-A0A0D9AP59-F1
#
_entry.id   AF-A0A0D9AP59-F1
#
_cell.length_a   1.000
_cell.length_b   1.000
_cell.length_c   1.000
_cell.angle_alpha   90.00
_cell.angle_beta   90.00
_cell.angle_gamma   90.00
#
_symmetry.space_group_name_H-M   'P 1'
#
loop_
_entity.id
_entity.type
_entity.pdbx_description
1 polymer ?
#
loop_
_entity_poly.entity_id
_entity_poly.type
_entity_poly.pdbx_seq_one_letter_code
_entity_poly.pdbx_strand_id
1 'polypeptide(L)'
;MHIEAIPGSEDQVVLMLRDILACVEQEPATGPWYGVRYSQTTFGVFEAFPNLAGRQAHVEGGGGKIFRDITRMNSILAYPAHVYRLDILMSKEVFAR
;
A
#
# COMPACT_ATOMS: atom_id res chain seq x y z
N MET A 1 1.89 -5.57 2.20
CA MET A 1 3.17 -4.83 2.26
C MET A 1 3.43 -4.37 3.69
N HIS A 2 4.69 -4.39 4.12
CA HIS A 2 5.15 -3.93 5.43
C HIS A 2 6.02 -2.68 5.29
N ILE A 3 5.79 -1.68 6.14
CA ILE A 3 6.40 -0.36 6.06
C ILE A 3 6.83 0.05 7.47
N GLU A 4 8.08 0.46 7.62
CA GLU A 4 8.61 0.97 8.90
C GLU A 4 9.09 2.40 8.72
N ALA A 5 8.53 3.32 9.50
CA ALA A 5 8.87 4.73 9.48
C ALA A 5 10.18 4.99 10.23
N ILE A 6 10.98 5.93 9.74
CA ILE A 6 12.01 6.56 10.58
C ILE A 6 11.31 7.21 11.78
N PRO A 7 11.79 7.04 13.02
CA PRO A 7 11.21 7.73 14.17
C PRO A 7 11.10 9.24 13.93
N GLY A 8 9.90 9.81 14.11
CA GLY A 8 9.58 11.20 13.80
C GLY A 8 9.07 11.48 12.38
N SER A 9 9.01 10.46 11.51
CA SER A 9 8.46 10.57 10.14
C SER A 9 7.11 9.87 9.96
N GLU A 10 6.44 9.50 11.05
CA GLU A 10 5.19 8.72 11.05
C GLU A 10 4.08 9.44 10.27
N ASP A 11 3.95 10.75 10.45
CA ASP A 11 2.95 11.55 9.75
C ASP A 11 3.26 11.64 8.25
N GLN A 12 4.53 11.64 7.86
CA GLN A 12 4.93 11.61 6.45
C GLN A 12 4.60 10.27 5.80
N VAL A 13 4.72 9.16 6.54
CA VAL A 13 4.25 7.85 6.08
C VAL A 13 2.73 7.84 5.93
N VAL A 14 1.98 8.44 6.86
CA VAL A 14 0.52 8.58 6.73
C VAL A 14 0.14 9.44 5.52
N LEU A 15 0.84 10.53 5.25
CA LEU A 15 0.64 11.36 4.07
C LEU A 15 0.94 10.57 2.78
N MET A 16 2.02 9.81 2.75
CA MET A 16 2.35 8.93 1.63
C MET A 16 1.25 7.88 1.37
N LEU A 17 0.69 7.27 2.42
CA LEU A 17 -0.44 6.34 2.28
C LEU A 17 -1.71 7.03 1.74
N ARG A 18 -1.97 8.29 2.12
CA ARG A 18 -3.08 9.08 1.57
C ARG A 18 -2.88 9.41 0.09
N ASP A 19 -1.66 9.75 -0.32
CA ASP A 19 -1.33 10.01 -1.72
C ASP A 19 -1.50 8.76 -2.59
N ILE A 20 -1.13 7.59 -2.06
CA ILE A 20 -1.37 6.31 -2.72
C ILE A 20 -2.87 6.03 -2.85
N LEU A 21 -3.64 6.23 -1.79
CA LEU A 21 -5.10 6.05 -1.83
C LEU A 21 -5.74 6.91 -2.93
N ALA A 22 -5.34 8.19 -3.06
CA ALA A 22 -5.83 9.07 -4.11
C ALA A 22 -5.55 8.56 -5.53
N CYS A 23 -4.48 7.79 -5.72
CA CYS A 23 -4.21 7.09 -6.97
C CYS A 23 -5.07 5.83 -7.13
N VAL A 24 -5.16 5.01 -6.08
CA VAL A 24 -5.89 3.74 -6.06
C VAL A 24 -7.39 3.91 -6.29
N GLU A 25 -7.99 5.01 -5.84
CA GLU A 25 -9.40 5.34 -6.12
C GLU A 25 -9.72 5.44 -7.63
N GLN A 26 -8.70 5.58 -8.48
CA GLN A 26 -8.85 5.61 -9.94
C GLN A 26 -8.56 4.26 -10.61
N GLU A 27 -8.22 3.23 -9.83
CA GLU A 27 -7.81 1.92 -10.34
C GLU A 27 -8.97 0.92 -10.27
N PRO A 28 -9.65 0.61 -11.41
CA PRO A 28 -10.86 -0.20 -11.41
C PRO A 28 -10.65 -1.67 -11.01
N ALA A 29 -9.40 -2.13 -10.95
CA ALA A 29 -9.03 -3.51 -10.67
C ALA A 29 -8.23 -3.67 -9.36
N THR A 30 -8.26 -2.66 -8.49
CA THR A 30 -7.60 -2.67 -7.17
C THR A 30 -8.67 -2.61 -6.09
N GLY A 31 -8.86 -3.70 -5.33
CA GLY A 31 -9.92 -3.72 -4.34
C GLY A 31 -10.19 -5.09 -3.72
N PRO A 32 -10.42 -5.16 -2.40
CA PRO A 32 -10.30 -4.07 -1.43
C PRO A 32 -8.87 -3.53 -1.27
N TRP A 33 -8.72 -2.29 -0.80
CA TRP A 33 -7.44 -1.65 -0.44
C TRP A 33 -7.54 -1.07 0.97
N TYR A 34 -6.52 -1.33 1.80
CA TYR A 34 -6.44 -0.86 3.17
C TYR A 34 -5.04 -0.36 3.50
N GLY A 35 -4.93 0.91 3.89
CA GLY A 35 -3.80 1.40 4.67
C GLY A 35 -3.97 1.00 6.13
N VAL A 36 -2.97 0.31 6.70
CA VAL A 36 -3.03 -0.21 8.07
C VAL A 36 -1.86 0.30 8.92
N ARG A 37 -2.07 0.31 10.24
CA ARG A 37 -1.07 0.68 11.24
C ARG A 37 -0.99 -0.42 12.28
N TYR A 38 0.21 -0.96 12.50
CA TYR A 38 0.49 -1.98 13.53
C TYR A 38 0.98 -1.34 14.83
N SER A 39 1.73 -0.24 14.74
CA SER A 39 2.30 0.48 15.88
C SER A 39 2.47 1.97 15.56
N GLN A 40 3.17 2.73 16.41
CA GLN A 40 3.52 4.11 16.10
C GLN A 40 4.37 4.23 14.82
N THR A 41 5.37 3.36 14.65
CA THR A 41 6.32 3.41 13.53
C THR A 41 6.09 2.34 12.47
N THR A 42 5.19 1.38 12.71
CA THR A 42 4.97 0.24 11.80
C THR A 42 3.60 0.30 11.12
N PHE A 43 3.62 0.20 9.80
CA PHE A 43 2.46 0.36 8.92
C PHE A 43 2.41 -0.75 7.87
N GLY A 44 1.35 -0.76 7.07
CA GLY A 44 1.27 -1.62 5.91
C GLY A 44 0.18 -1.20 4.94
N VAL A 45 0.15 -1.91 3.83
CA VAL A 45 -0.98 -1.92 2.90
C VAL A 45 -1.40 -3.37 2.71
N PHE A 46 -2.69 -3.62 2.83
CA PHE A 46 -3.33 -4.84 2.34
C PHE A 46 -4.19 -4.47 1.15
N GLU A 47 -4.04 -5.20 0.06
CA GLU A 47 -4.83 -4.97 -1.15
C GLU A 47 -5.04 -6.29 -1.89
N ALA A 48 -6.16 -6.38 -2.58
CA ALA A 48 -6.54 -7.53 -3.37
C ALA A 48 -6.87 -7.12 -4.81
N PHE A 49 -6.81 -8.10 -5.70
CA PHE A 49 -7.00 -7.92 -7.13
C PHE A 49 -7.85 -9.06 -7.68
N PRO A 50 -8.72 -8.80 -8.68
CA PRO A 50 -9.55 -9.85 -9.28
C PRO A 50 -8.74 -10.86 -10.09
N ASN A 51 -7.54 -10.49 -10.56
CA ASN A 51 -6.64 -11.34 -11.33
C ASN A 51 -5.21 -10.77 -11.38
N LEU A 52 -4.29 -11.52 -12.01
CA LEU A 52 -2.89 -11.12 -12.18
C LEU A 52 -2.71 -9.86 -13.02
N ALA A 53 -3.56 -9.63 -14.03
CA ALA A 53 -3.48 -8.44 -14.88
C ALA A 53 -3.84 -7.17 -14.08
N GLY A 54 -4.87 -7.23 -13.22
CA GLY A 54 -5.22 -6.15 -12.30
C GLY A 54 -4.08 -5.82 -11.33
N ARG A 55 -3.46 -6.85 -10.74
CA ARG A 55 -2.26 -6.69 -9.89
C ARG A 55 -1.12 -6.01 -10.65
N GLN A 56 -0.85 -6.42 -11.88
CA GLN A 56 0.23 -5.83 -12.68
C GLN A 56 -0.06 -4.36 -13.00
N ALA A 57 -1.29 -4.04 -13.40
CA ALA A 57 -1.73 -2.67 -13.66
C ALA A 57 -1.57 -1.77 -12.42
N HIS A 58 -1.92 -2.26 -11.22
CA HIS A 58 -1.70 -1.55 -9.97
C HIS A 58 -0.21 -1.27 -9.70
N VAL A 59 0.65 -2.28 -9.85
CA VAL A 59 2.10 -2.14 -9.64
C VAL A 59 2.69 -1.08 -10.58
N GLU A 60 2.22 -1.00 -11.82
CA GLU A 60 2.64 0.00 -12.82
C GLU A 60 1.95 1.37 -12.63
N GLY A 61 0.85 1.38 -11.89
CA GLY A 61 -0.02 2.53 -11.62
C GLY A 61 0.56 3.59 -10.69
N GLY A 62 -0.29 4.54 -10.30
CA GLY A 62 0.09 5.72 -9.54
C GLY A 62 0.63 5.38 -8.14
N GLY A 63 -0.03 4.46 -7.44
CA GLY A 63 0.43 4.00 -6.13
C GLY A 63 1.83 3.36 -6.18
N GLY A 64 2.07 2.50 -7.18
CA GLY A 64 3.39 1.92 -7.42
C GLY A 64 4.44 2.97 -7.78
N LYS A 65 4.09 4.02 -8.52
CA LYS A 65 5.01 5.12 -8.85
C LYS A 65 5.46 5.89 -7.61
N ILE A 66 4.56 6.11 -6.64
CA ILE A 66 4.90 6.78 -5.37
C ILE A 66 5.94 5.97 -4.60
N PHE A 67 5.80 4.65 -4.50
CA PHE A 67 6.82 3.81 -3.85
C PHE A 67 8.16 3.78 -4.60
N ARG A 68 8.14 3.99 -5.92
CA ARG A 68 9.35 4.10 -6.74
C ARG A 68 10.03 5.47 -6.65
N ASP A 69 9.45 6.45 -5.95
CA ASP A 69 10.14 7.68 -5.57
C ASP A 69 11.16 7.36 -4.46
N ILE A 70 12.34 6.90 -4.86
CA ILE A 70 13.41 6.47 -3.97
C ILE A 70 13.84 7.62 -3.04
N THR A 71 13.86 8.86 -3.54
CA THR A 71 14.26 10.02 -2.73
C THR A 71 13.27 10.25 -1.59
N ARG A 72 11.97 10.23 -1.89
CA ARG A 72 10.93 10.35 -0.85
C ARG A 72 10.91 9.16 0.09
N MET A 73 11.04 7.94 -0.42
CA MET A 73 11.00 6.74 0.43
C MET A 73 12.20 6.70 1.39
N ASN A 74 13.41 7.03 0.92
CA ASN A 74 14.61 7.06 1.76
C ASN A 74 14.56 8.13 2.86
N SER A 75 13.74 9.18 2.72
CA SER A 75 13.61 10.22 3.75
C SER A 75 12.59 9.90 4.83
N ILE A 76 11.71 8.91 4.63
CA ILE A 76 10.61 8.60 5.56
C ILE A 76 10.63 7.16 6.08
N LEU A 77 11.29 6.23 5.39
CA LEU A 77 11.31 4.80 5.74
C LEU A 77 12.62 4.41 6.41
N ALA A 78 12.54 3.72 7.55
CA ALA A 78 13.69 3.17 8.26
C ALA A 78 14.39 2.07 7.44
N TYR A 79 13.59 1.31 6.68
CA TYR A 79 14.04 0.26 5.77
C TYR A 79 13.19 0.30 4.49
N PRO A 80 13.70 -0.21 3.35
CA PRO A 80 12.89 -0.36 2.15
C PRO A 80 11.58 -1.11 2.44
N ALA A 81 10.47 -0.62 1.90
CA ALA A 81 9.17 -1.28 2.07
C ALA A 81 9.22 -2.72 1.56
N HIS A 82 8.72 -3.67 2.37
CA HIS A 82 8.71 -5.08 2.04
C HIS A 82 7.36 -5.49 1.42
N VAL A 83 7.38 -5.91 0.16
CA VAL A 83 6.19 -6.35 -0.59
C VAL A 83 6.09 -7.87 -0.57
N TYR A 84 4.97 -8.38 -0.06
CA TYR A 84 4.64 -9.79 -0.06
C TYR A 84 3.56 -10.05 -1.11
N ARG A 85 3.81 -10.99 -2.02
CA ARG A 85 2.78 -11.51 -2.93
C ARG A 85 2.15 -12.74 -2.28
N LEU A 86 0.83 -12.77 -2.25
CA LEU A 86 0.06 -13.82 -1.61
C LEU A 86 -1.19 -14.15 -2.43
N ASP A 87 -1.73 -15.33 -2.16
CA ASP A 87 -3.02 -15.79 -2.67
C ASP A 87 -4.06 -15.69 -1.55
N ILE A 88 -5.26 -15.22 -1.90
CA ILE A 88 -6.39 -15.20 -0.97
C ILE A 88 -7.11 -16.54 -1.09
N LEU A 89 -6.94 -17.40 -0.09
CA LEU A 89 -7.51 -18.75 -0.10
C LEU A 89 -9.00 -18.77 0.27
N MET A 90 -9.41 -17.90 1.19
CA MET A 90 -10.79 -17.75 1.64
C MET A 90 -11.08 -16.27 1.97
N SER A 91 -12.31 -15.85 1.74
CA SER A 91 -12.84 -14.56 2.20
C SER A 91 -14.22 -14.76 2.82
N LYS A 92 -14.59 -13.89 3.76
CA LYS A 92 -15.97 -13.75 4.22
C LYS A 92 -16.44 -12.36 3.79
N GLU A 93 -17.42 -12.31 2.91
CA GLU A 93 -18.07 -11.09 2.44
C GLU A 93 -18.92 -10.49 3.60
N VAL A 94 -18.32 -9.67 4.47
CA VAL A 94 -19.03 -9.03 5.60
C VAL A 94 -19.22 -7.53 5.39
N PHE A 95 -18.39 -6.91 4.55
CA PHE A 95 -18.37 -5.47 4.32
C PHE A 95 -18.60 -5.07 2.85
N ALA A 96 -18.98 -6.04 2.00
CA ALA A 96 -19.48 -5.71 0.67
C ALA A 96 -20.83 -5.00 0.83
N ARG A 97 -20.91 -3.76 0.34
CA ARG A 97 -22.19 -3.14 0.02
C ARG A 97 -22.65 -3.64 -1.33
#